data_AF-K2N7K5-F1
#
_entry.id   AF-K2N7K5-F1
#
_cell.length_a   1.000
_cell.length_b   1.000
_cell.length_c   1.000
_cell.angle_alpha   90.00
_cell.angle_beta   90.00
_cell.angle_gamma   90.00
#
_symmetry.space_group_name_H-M   'P 1'
#
loop_
_entity.id
_entity.type
_entity.pdbx_description
1 polymer ?
#
loop_
_entity_poly.entity_id
_entity_poly.type
_entity_poly.pdbx_seq_one_letter_code
_entity_poly.pdbx_strand_id
1 'polypeptide(L)'
;MPEAFVAFLPVLGRLCLGGAFVFAGLRNLGNIPALSDALAQRGVPAAKLVLMAGIGLQCVAGALFAAGFLTAYAAAALVVFLVAATAIFHNFWDHRGMDRSARINGVVANIALAGSFLLAMAHS
;
A
#
# COMPACT_ATOMS: atom_id res chain seq x y z
N MET A 1 -8.38 27.57 14.92
CA MET A 1 -7.34 26.69 15.51
C MET A 1 -6.00 27.42 15.41
N PRO A 2 -5.01 27.16 16.28
CA PRO A 2 -3.70 27.82 16.18
C PRO A 2 -3.04 27.51 14.82
N GLU A 3 -2.43 28.49 14.16
CA GLU A 3 -1.76 28.34 12.86
C GLU A 3 -0.72 27.19 12.86
N ALA A 4 0.03 27.07 13.96
CA ALA A 4 1.03 26.01 14.15
C ALA A 4 0.42 24.60 14.13
N PHE A 5 -0.83 24.44 14.60
CA PHE A 5 -1.52 23.16 14.58
C PHE A 5 -1.87 22.74 13.15
N VAL A 6 -2.40 23.68 12.36
CA VAL A 6 -2.77 23.42 10.96
C VAL A 6 -1.54 23.06 10.12
N ALA A 7 -0.41 23.74 10.35
CA ALA A 7 0.86 23.45 9.68
C ALA A 7 1.42 22.06 9.98
N PHE A 8 1.05 21.45 11.12
CA PHE A 8 1.52 20.12 11.53
C PHE A 8 0.69 18.96 10.94
N LEU A 9 -0.57 19.22 10.54
CA LEU A 9 -1.48 18.19 10.00
C LEU A 9 -0.91 17.44 8.78
N PRO A 10 -0.27 18.07 7.78
CA PRO A 10 0.31 17.36 6.63
C PRO A 10 1.47 16.44 7.03
N VAL A 11 2.25 16.81 8.05
CA VAL A 11 3.33 15.96 8.58
C VAL A 11 2.73 14.71 9.21
N LEU A 12 1.73 14.87 10.07
CA LEU A 12 1.02 13.73 10.67
C LEU A 12 0.35 12.84 9.61
N GLY A 13 -0.29 13.43 8.60
CA GLY A 13 -0.90 12.69 7.50
C GLY A 13 0.12 11.81 6.77
N ARG A 14 1.29 12.36 6.44
CA ARG A 14 2.38 11.62 5.80
C ARG A 14 2.94 10.52 6.70
N LEU A 15 3.16 10.80 7.99
CA LEU A 15 3.63 9.80 8.94
C LEU A 15 2.64 8.64 9.09
N CYS A 16 1.34 8.92 9.22
CA CYS A 16 0.32 7.89 9.31
C CYS A 16 0.23 7.05 8.04
N LEU A 17 0.13 7.69 6.86
CA LEU A 17 0.00 7.00 5.59
C LEU A 17 1.28 6.23 5.24
N GLY A 18 2.44 6.89 5.21
CA GLY A 18 3.71 6.25 4.87
C GLY A 18 4.12 5.19 5.91
N GLY A 19 3.93 5.50 7.19
CA GLY A 19 4.21 4.57 8.30
C GLY A 19 3.37 3.29 8.25
N ALA A 20 2.09 3.38 7.84
CA ALA A 20 1.25 2.19 7.64
C ALA A 20 1.82 1.25 6.56
N PHE A 21 2.40 1.80 5.48
CA PHE A 21 3.04 1.00 4.43
C PHE A 21 4.36 0.40 4.89
N VAL A 22 5.19 1.15 5.62
CA VAL A 22 6.43 0.60 6.23
C VAL A 22 6.08 -0.57 7.16
N PHE A 23 5.11 -0.39 8.04
CA PHE A 23 4.65 -1.43 8.95
C PHE A 23 4.12 -2.66 8.19
N ALA A 24 3.29 -2.45 7.16
CA ALA A 24 2.77 -3.53 6.34
C ALA A 24 3.89 -4.32 5.64
N GLY A 25 4.89 -3.63 5.09
CA GLY A 25 6.02 -4.28 4.43
C GLY A 25 6.88 -5.09 5.39
N LEU A 26 7.20 -4.55 6.56
CA LEU A 26 7.93 -5.26 7.61
C LEU A 26 7.16 -6.49 8.11
N ARG A 27 5.84 -6.36 8.33
CA ARG A 27 4.97 -7.49 8.67
C ARG A 27 4.99 -8.57 7.59
N ASN A 28 5.01 -8.18 6.31
CA ASN A 28 5.03 -9.12 5.19
C ASN A 28 6.34 -9.92 5.11
N LEU A 29 7.47 -9.41 5.61
CA LEU A 29 8.73 -10.17 5.71
C LEU A 29 8.57 -11.42 6.59
N GLY A 30 7.81 -11.31 7.69
CA GLY A 30 7.50 -12.46 8.56
C GLY A 30 6.53 -13.47 7.95
N ASN A 31 5.90 -13.13 6.81
CA ASN A 31 4.88 -13.97 6.16
C ASN A 31 5.26 -14.34 4.71
N ILE A 32 6.56 -14.29 4.37
CA ILE A 32 7.05 -14.56 3.02
C ILE A 32 6.55 -15.91 2.48
N PRO A 33 6.67 -17.05 3.21
CA PRO A 33 6.25 -18.35 2.66
C PRO A 33 4.79 -18.37 2.21
N ALA A 34 3.87 -17.94 3.08
CA ALA A 34 2.44 -17.93 2.78
C ALA A 34 2.08 -16.96 1.65
N LEU A 35 2.70 -15.78 1.61
CA LEU A 35 2.46 -14.79 0.56
C LEU A 35 3.04 -15.23 -0.79
N SER A 36 4.21 -15.87 -0.81
CA SER A 36 4.80 -16.39 -2.05
C SER A 36 3.97 -17.54 -2.62
N ASP A 37 3.44 -18.41 -1.76
CA ASP A 37 2.55 -19.50 -2.18
C ASP A 37 1.24 -18.94 -2.74
N ALA A 38 0.64 -17.93 -2.08
CA ALA A 38 -0.53 -17.25 -2.59
C ALA A 38 -0.29 -16.61 -3.96
N LEU A 39 0.86 -15.96 -4.17
CA LEU A 39 1.25 -15.39 -5.47
C LEU A 39 1.42 -16.48 -6.55
N ALA A 40 2.08 -17.59 -6.21
CA ALA A 40 2.26 -18.71 -7.13
C ALA A 40 0.91 -19.33 -7.55
N GLN A 41 -0.03 -19.49 -6.62
CA GLN A 41 -1.39 -19.94 -6.91
C GLN A 41 -2.16 -18.97 -7.83
N ARG A 42 -1.77 -17.69 -7.87
CA ARG A 42 -2.31 -16.70 -8.83
C ARG A 42 -1.58 -16.68 -10.16
N GLY A 43 -0.64 -17.60 -10.39
CA GLY A 43 0.12 -17.68 -11.64
C GLY A 43 1.15 -16.56 -11.80
N VAL A 44 1.51 -15.87 -10.71
CA VAL A 44 2.54 -14.81 -10.78
C VAL A 44 3.90 -15.45 -11.02
N PRO A 45 4.58 -15.13 -12.14
CA PRO A 45 5.91 -15.68 -12.43
C PRO A 45 6.91 -15.15 -11.40
N ALA A 46 7.87 -16.00 -11.01
CA ALA A 46 8.87 -15.67 -10.00
C ALA A 46 8.25 -15.07 -8.70
N ALA A 47 7.17 -15.68 -8.20
CA ALA A 47 6.38 -15.21 -7.06
C ALA A 47 7.19 -14.64 -5.88
N LYS A 48 8.26 -15.33 -5.44
CA LYS A 48 9.12 -14.85 -4.36
C LYS A 48 9.87 -13.56 -4.70
N LEU A 49 10.35 -13.41 -5.93
CA LEU A 49 11.02 -12.20 -6.40
C LEU A 49 10.04 -11.03 -6.48
N VAL A 50 8.85 -11.26 -7.05
CA VAL A 50 7.78 -10.25 -7.13
C VAL A 50 7.34 -9.81 -5.73
N LEU A 51 7.19 -10.76 -4.80
CA LEU A 51 6.90 -10.45 -3.40
C LEU A 51 7.97 -9.57 -2.77
N MET A 52 9.24 -9.94 -2.91
CA MET A 52 10.36 -9.19 -2.34
C MET A 52 10.46 -7.79 -2.93
N ALA A 53 10.25 -7.64 -4.25
CA ALA A 53 10.18 -6.34 -4.90
C ALA A 53 9.01 -5.50 -4.37
N GLY A 54 7.82 -6.10 -4.20
CA GLY A 54 6.65 -5.45 -3.63
C GLY A 54 6.88 -4.97 -2.19
N ILE A 55 7.48 -5.82 -1.34
CA ILE A 55 7.84 -5.46 0.04
C ILE A 55 8.87 -4.32 0.05
N GLY A 56 9.91 -4.42 -0.78
CA GLY A 56 10.95 -3.39 -0.88
C GLY A 56 10.37 -2.04 -1.30
N LEU A 57 9.57 -2.03 -2.36
CA LEU A 57 8.88 -0.82 -2.84
C LEU A 57 7.96 -0.25 -1.76
N GLN A 58 7.14 -1.08 -1.12
CA GLN A 58 6.23 -0.68 -0.04
C GLN A 58 6.98 -0.03 1.14
N CYS A 59 8.08 -0.63 1.60
CA CYS A 59 8.88 -0.09 2.70
C CYS A 59 9.60 1.21 2.30
N VAL A 60 10.27 1.23 1.15
CA VAL A 60 11.07 2.39 0.73
C VAL A 60 10.15 3.56 0.40
N ALA A 61 9.13 3.38 -0.43
CA ALA A 61 8.20 4.44 -0.78
C ALA A 61 7.40 4.92 0.44
N GLY A 62 6.99 4.01 1.33
CA GLY A 62 6.35 4.36 2.59
C GLY A 62 7.24 5.24 3.47
N ALA A 63 8.52 4.88 3.62
CA ALA A 63 9.48 5.63 4.43
C ALA A 63 9.79 7.01 3.82
N LEU A 64 9.99 7.08 2.50
CA LEU A 64 10.20 8.34 1.78
C LEU A 64 9.00 9.28 1.93
N PHE A 65 7.79 8.76 1.74
CA PHE A 65 6.57 9.53 1.90
C PHE A 65 6.41 10.04 3.34
N ALA A 66 6.63 9.18 4.35
CA ALA A 66 6.56 9.54 5.76
C ALA A 66 7.59 10.61 6.16
N ALA A 67 8.83 10.48 5.67
CA ALA A 67 9.90 11.45 5.90
C ALA A 67 9.70 12.77 5.13
N GLY A 68 8.77 12.80 4.17
CA GLY A 68 8.51 13.98 3.36
C GLY A 68 9.51 14.20 2.23
N PHE A 69 10.22 13.16 1.80
CA PHE A 69 11.21 13.23 0.72
C PHE A 69 10.63 12.66 -0.58
N LEU A 70 10.80 13.38 -1.69
CA LEU A 70 10.28 12.99 -3.01
C LEU A 70 8.81 12.53 -2.95
N THR A 71 7.97 13.24 -2.19
CA THR A 71 6.62 12.79 -1.79
C THR A 71 5.74 12.44 -2.97
N ALA A 72 5.78 13.22 -4.05
CA ALA A 72 4.99 12.94 -5.26
C ALA A 72 5.38 11.60 -5.90
N TYR A 73 6.68 11.29 -6.00
CA TYR A 73 7.18 10.03 -6.58
C TYR A 73 6.92 8.84 -5.65
N ALA A 74 7.11 9.03 -4.35
CA ALA A 74 6.82 8.02 -3.35
C ALA A 74 5.32 7.66 -3.36
N ALA A 75 4.44 8.67 -3.38
CA ALA A 75 3.00 8.48 -3.50
C ALA A 75 2.61 7.76 -4.79
N ALA A 76 3.17 8.15 -5.94
CA ALA A 76 2.93 7.47 -7.21
C ALA A 76 3.34 5.99 -7.17
N ALA A 77 4.49 5.66 -6.58
CA ALA A 77 4.93 4.28 -6.38
C ALA A 77 3.94 3.50 -5.50
N LEU A 78 3.45 4.09 -4.42
CA LEU A 78 2.45 3.47 -3.54
C LEU A 78 1.10 3.26 -4.24
N VAL A 79 0.69 4.16 -5.14
CA VAL A 79 -0.51 3.96 -5.98
C VAL A 79 -0.32 2.75 -6.91
N VAL A 80 0.82 2.65 -7.60
CA VAL A 80 1.12 1.49 -8.45
C VAL A 80 1.10 0.19 -7.65
N PHE A 81 1.71 0.20 -6.45
CA PHE A 81 1.68 -0.94 -5.54
C PHE A 81 0.24 -1.34 -5.16
N LEU A 82 -0.60 -0.37 -4.79
CA LEU A 82 -1.99 -0.62 -4.42
C LEU A 82 -2.78 -1.23 -5.56
N VAL A 83 -2.62 -0.74 -6.79
CA VAL A 83 -3.28 -1.30 -7.98
C VAL A 83 -2.84 -2.74 -8.19
N ALA A 84 -1.54 -3.01 -8.18
CA ALA A 84 -1.01 -4.37 -8.36
C ALA A 84 -1.49 -5.32 -7.24
N ALA A 85 -1.37 -4.90 -5.98
CA ALA A 85 -1.81 -5.68 -4.83
C ALA A 85 -3.32 -5.97 -4.88
N THR A 86 -4.13 -5.01 -5.34
CA THR A 86 -5.58 -5.18 -5.50
C THR A 86 -5.91 -6.23 -6.54
N ALA A 87 -5.29 -6.14 -7.73
CA ALA A 87 -5.50 -7.12 -8.80
C ALA A 87 -5.09 -8.55 -8.36
N ILE A 88 -4.02 -8.67 -7.59
CA ILE A 88 -3.49 -9.95 -7.14
C ILE A 88 -4.28 -10.53 -5.96
N PHE A 89 -4.56 -9.74 -4.92
CA PHE A 89 -5.08 -10.25 -3.65
C PHE A 89 -6.57 -9.98 -3.42
N HIS A 90 -7.20 -9.12 -4.20
CA HIS A 90 -8.58 -8.69 -3.98
C HIS A 90 -9.50 -8.86 -5.20
N ASN A 91 -9.19 -9.82 -6.09
CA ASN A 91 -10.16 -10.36 -7.05
C ASN A 91 -11.37 -10.94 -6.31
N PHE A 92 -12.45 -10.18 -6.21
CA PHE A 92 -13.65 -10.61 -5.51
C PHE A 92 -14.63 -11.35 -6.43
N TRP A 93 -14.46 -11.26 -7.74
CA TRP A 93 -15.41 -11.76 -8.76
C TRP A 93 -15.48 -13.29 -8.84
N ASP A 94 -14.48 -13.98 -8.31
CA ASP A 94 -14.30 -15.43 -8.29
C ASP A 94 -14.46 -16.04 -6.89
N HIS A 95 -14.93 -15.26 -5.92
CA HIS A 95 -15.13 -15.70 -4.53
C HIS A 95 -16.60 -15.56 -4.10
N ARG A 96 -17.00 -16.23 -3.01
CA ARG A 96 -18.36 -16.17 -2.45
C ARG A 96 -18.33 -16.05 -0.92
N GLY A 97 -19.48 -15.70 -0.34
CA GLY A 97 -19.65 -15.62 1.12
C GLY A 97 -18.73 -14.59 1.78
N MET A 98 -18.25 -14.90 2.99
CA MET A 98 -17.41 -14.01 3.80
C MET A 98 -16.09 -13.63 3.11
N ASP A 99 -15.49 -14.54 2.35
CA ASP A 99 -14.21 -14.27 1.66
C ASP A 99 -14.39 -13.20 0.56
N ARG A 100 -15.50 -13.26 -0.20
CA ARG A 100 -15.83 -12.20 -1.18
C ARG A 100 -15.97 -10.84 -0.49
N SER A 101 -16.66 -10.77 0.63
CA SER A 101 -16.83 -9.53 1.39
C SER A 101 -15.50 -8.97 1.90
N ALA A 102 -14.62 -9.83 2.41
CA ALA A 102 -13.28 -9.43 2.84
C ALA A 102 -12.45 -8.85 1.68
N ARG A 103 -12.54 -9.44 0.48
CA ARG A 103 -11.85 -8.93 -0.72
C ARG A 103 -12.42 -7.60 -1.19
N ILE A 104 -13.74 -7.43 -1.21
CA ILE A 104 -14.38 -6.14 -1.53
C ILE A 104 -13.89 -5.06 -0.57
N ASN A 105 -13.84 -5.34 0.73
CA ASN A 105 -13.32 -4.40 1.71
C ASN A 105 -11.86 -4.03 1.43
N GLY A 106 -11.03 -5.00 1.01
CA GLY A 106 -9.67 -4.76 0.55
C GLY A 106 -9.58 -3.83 -0.67
N VAL A 107 -10.42 -4.05 -1.69
CA VAL A 107 -10.52 -3.16 -2.86
C VAL A 107 -10.86 -1.73 -2.42
N VAL A 108 -11.92 -1.57 -1.62
CA VAL A 108 -12.39 -0.25 -1.16
C VAL A 108 -11.32 0.46 -0.33
N ALA A 109 -10.65 -0.26 0.58
CA ALA A 109 -9.56 0.30 1.38
C ALA A 109 -8.40 0.77 0.49
N ASN A 110 -8.01 -0.03 -0.51
CA ASN A 110 -6.94 0.34 -1.43
C ASN A 110 -7.32 1.52 -2.34
N ILE A 111 -8.58 1.63 -2.76
CA ILE A 111 -9.07 2.81 -3.50
C ILE A 111 -8.98 4.07 -2.62
N ALA A 112 -9.41 3.99 -1.36
CA ALA A 112 -9.35 5.12 -0.43
C ALA A 112 -7.89 5.57 -0.18
N LEU A 113 -6.98 4.62 0.02
CA LEU A 113 -5.54 4.90 0.16
C LEU A 113 -4.94 5.47 -1.13
N ALA A 114 -5.31 4.94 -2.29
CA ALA A 114 -4.85 5.50 -3.57
C ALA A 114 -5.34 6.95 -3.74
N GLY A 115 -6.60 7.22 -3.40
CA GLY A 115 -7.15 8.58 -3.39
C GLY A 115 -6.40 9.53 -2.47
N SER A 116 -5.99 9.10 -1.28
CA SER A 116 -5.22 9.95 -0.37
C SER A 116 -3.82 10.27 -0.91
N PHE A 117 -3.17 9.31 -1.57
CA PHE A 117 -1.88 9.54 -2.25
C PHE A 117 -2.02 10.46 -3.46
N LEU A 118 -3.08 10.32 -4.26
CA LEU A 118 -3.36 11.22 -5.39
C LEU A 118 -3.59 12.66 -4.92
N LEU A 119 -4.34 12.85 -3.83
CA LEU A 119 -4.50 14.17 -3.21
C LEU A 119 -3.17 14.69 -2.66
N ALA A 120 -2.36 13.84 -2.01
CA ALA A 120 -1.04 14.25 -1.53
C ALA A 120 -0.13 14.69 -2.69
N MET A 121 -0.16 14.00 -3.83
CA MET A 121 0.58 14.38 -5.04
C MET A 121 0.15 15.75 -5.58
N ALA A 122 -1.14 16.06 -5.54
CA ALA A 122 -1.65 17.36 -5.99
C ALA A 122 -1.18 18.54 -5.11
N HIS A 123 -0.69 18.25 -3.91
CA HIS A 123 -0.24 19.23 -2.91
C HIS A 123 1.24 19.06 -2.52
N SER A 124 2.01 18.27 -3.30
CA SER A 124 3.42 17.95 -3.06
C SER A 124 4.38 18.93 -3.72
#